data_AF-A0A0G1YGI5-F1
#
_entry.id   AF-A0A0G1YGI5-F1
#
_cell.length_a   1.000
_cell.length_b   1.000
_cell.length_c   1.000
_cell.angle_alpha   90.00
_cell.angle_beta   90.00
_cell.angle_gamma   90.00
#
_symmetry.space_group_name_H-M   'P 1'
#
loop_
_entity.id
_entity.type
_entity.pdbx_description
1 polymer ?
#
loop_
_entity_poly.entity_id
_entity_poly.type
_entity_poly.pdbx_seq_one_letter_code
_entity_poly.pdbx_strand_id
1 'polypeptide(L)'
;MTEQKPVAVKASPRDFFLHLLAMVLLYASAASFTAVIYQLINLSIPDPLEQNGYFSETGARSILRHALSMLIVMFPVYIGITLYLQKVYTRNEAKRGLKIRRWLIYLTLFAAALIILFSLVSLLNRFMNGELTLRFALKLLTLLFVTGSIFGYYLWDVRKHQIE
;
A
#
# COMPACT_ATOMS: atom_id res chain seq x y z
N MET A 1 37.93 -19.16 28.81
CA MET A 1 37.30 -18.11 27.99
C MET A 1 36.07 -18.72 27.33
N THR A 2 34.89 -18.46 27.87
CA THR A 2 33.61 -18.99 27.35
C THR A 2 33.13 -18.09 26.22
N GLU A 3 33.21 -18.57 24.98
CA GLU A 3 32.56 -17.94 23.83
C GLU A 3 31.04 -17.97 24.03
N GLN A 4 30.45 -16.81 24.37
CA GLN A 4 29.00 -16.61 24.27
C GLN A 4 28.64 -16.46 22.80
N LYS A 5 28.22 -17.57 22.17
CA LYS A 5 27.49 -17.53 20.89
C LYS A 5 26.28 -16.60 21.04
N PRO A 6 26.05 -15.66 20.10
CA PRO A 6 24.88 -14.80 20.18
C PRO A 6 23.62 -15.67 20.11
N VAL A 7 22.82 -15.62 21.17
CA VAL A 7 21.55 -16.35 21.24
C VAL A 7 20.66 -15.80 20.14
N ALA A 8 20.49 -16.57 19.06
CA ALA A 8 19.60 -16.23 17.97
C ALA A 8 18.18 -16.06 18.54
N VAL A 9 17.72 -14.81 18.64
CA VAL A 9 16.37 -14.50 19.10
C VAL A 9 15.39 -15.06 18.07
N LYS A 10 14.81 -16.22 18.36
CA LYS A 10 13.82 -16.85 17.48
C LYS A 10 12.61 -15.93 17.36
N ALA A 11 12.26 -15.56 16.13
CA ALA A 11 11.01 -14.87 15.86
C ALA A 11 9.84 -15.73 16.33
N SER A 12 9.00 -15.19 17.21
CA SER A 12 7.79 -15.89 17.65
C SER A 12 6.79 -15.93 16.49
N PRO A 13 5.95 -16.97 16.34
CA PRO A 13 4.83 -16.96 15.40
C PRO A 13 3.98 -15.68 15.53
N ARG A 14 3.80 -15.20 16.77
CA ARG A 14 3.11 -13.92 17.05
C ARG A 14 3.76 -12.74 16.33
N ASP A 15 5.08 -12.66 16.35
CA ASP A 15 5.81 -11.57 15.70
C ASP A 15 5.58 -11.62 14.18
N PHE A 16 5.60 -12.81 13.57
CA PHE A 16 5.30 -12.98 12.15
C PHE A 16 3.87 -12.54 11.80
N PHE A 17 2.86 -13.00 12.53
CA PHE A 17 1.47 -12.65 12.26
C PHE A 17 1.17 -11.16 12.44
N LEU A 18 1.78 -10.50 13.42
CA LEU A 18 1.62 -9.04 13.61
C LEU A 18 2.20 -8.24 12.43
N HIS A 19 3.32 -8.69 11.87
CA HIS A 19 3.92 -8.09 10.68
C HIS A 19 3.09 -8.32 9.43
N LEU A 20 2.60 -9.54 9.23
CA LEU A 20 1.70 -9.86 8.13
C LEU A 20 0.41 -9.02 8.23
N LEU A 21 -0.16 -8.92 9.43
CA LEU A 21 -1.32 -8.08 9.69
C LEU A 21 -1.04 -6.62 9.36
N ALA A 22 0.09 -6.06 9.80
CA ALA A 22 0.48 -4.69 9.47
C ALA A 22 0.56 -4.47 7.95
N MET A 23 1.08 -5.46 7.22
CA MET A 23 1.20 -5.40 5.77
C MET A 23 -0.16 -5.44 5.06
N VAL A 24 -1.04 -6.36 5.48
CA VAL A 24 -2.41 -6.47 4.97
C VAL A 24 -3.17 -5.18 5.23
N LEU A 25 -3.05 -4.62 6.43
CA LEU A 25 -3.70 -3.36 6.80
C LEU A 25 -3.18 -2.19 5.95
N LEU A 26 -1.85 -2.09 5.73
CA LEU A 26 -1.26 -1.10 4.85
C LEU A 26 -1.87 -1.17 3.44
N TYR A 27 -1.92 -2.37 2.85
CA TYR A 27 -2.45 -2.54 1.50
C TYR A 27 -3.96 -2.31 1.43
N ALA A 28 -4.72 -2.74 2.43
CA ALA A 28 -6.15 -2.48 2.52
C ALA A 28 -6.42 -0.96 2.62
N SER A 29 -5.66 -0.23 3.42
CA SER A 29 -5.74 1.23 3.52
C SER A 29 -5.36 1.93 2.21
N ALA A 30 -4.27 1.51 1.56
CA ALA A 30 -3.84 2.07 0.29
C ALA A 30 -4.87 1.82 -0.84
N ALA A 31 -5.40 0.60 -0.91
CA ALA A 31 -6.41 0.21 -1.91
C ALA A 31 -7.73 0.96 -1.67
N SER A 32 -8.19 1.03 -0.43
CA SER A 32 -9.42 1.78 -0.10
C SER A 32 -9.27 3.28 -0.36
N PHE A 33 -8.14 3.89 0.00
CA PHE A 33 -7.86 5.29 -0.34
C PHE A 33 -7.86 5.52 -1.85
N THR A 34 -7.16 4.67 -2.62
CA THR A 34 -7.14 4.74 -4.09
C THR A 34 -8.56 4.63 -4.66
N ALA A 35 -9.35 3.69 -4.16
CA ALA A 35 -10.74 3.49 -4.58
C ALA A 35 -11.61 4.72 -4.28
N VAL A 36 -11.47 5.35 -3.11
CA VAL A 36 -12.18 6.60 -2.77
C VAL A 36 -11.90 7.68 -3.81
N ILE A 37 -10.62 7.94 -4.12
CA ILE A 37 -10.24 8.95 -5.10
C ILE A 37 -10.74 8.60 -6.50
N TYR A 38 -10.66 7.32 -6.90
CA TYR A 38 -11.17 6.86 -8.19
C TYR A 38 -12.66 7.10 -8.35
N GLN A 39 -13.45 6.82 -7.31
CA GLN A 39 -14.89 7.05 -7.36
C GLN A 39 -15.23 8.54 -7.30
N LEU A 40 -14.46 9.35 -6.58
CA LEU A 40 -14.62 10.80 -6.61
C LEU A 40 -14.37 11.36 -8.02
N ILE A 41 -13.33 10.86 -8.72
CA ILE A 41 -13.06 11.20 -10.12
C ILE A 41 -14.22 10.79 -11.03
N ASN A 42 -14.76 9.57 -10.86
CA ASN A 42 -15.90 9.08 -11.65
C ASN A 42 -17.14 9.97 -11.50
N LEU A 43 -17.42 10.41 -10.27
CA LEU A 43 -18.59 11.24 -9.97
C LEU A 43 -18.43 12.70 -10.37
N SER A 44 -17.19 13.21 -10.45
CA SER A 44 -16.93 14.65 -10.69
C SER A 44 -16.73 14.99 -12.17
N ILE A 45 -16.26 14.05 -12.97
CA ILE A 45 -15.92 14.27 -14.38
C ILE A 45 -16.77 13.28 -15.16
N PRO A 46 -17.60 13.66 -16.15
CA PRO A 46 -18.30 12.72 -17.04
C PRO A 46 -17.33 12.03 -18.03
N ASP A 47 -17.56 10.77 -18.40
CA ASP A 47 -16.79 10.10 -19.47
C ASP A 47 -17.63 10.11 -20.74
N PRO A 48 -17.18 10.77 -21.82
CA PRO A 48 -17.90 10.76 -23.09
C PRO A 48 -18.02 9.36 -23.71
N LEU A 49 -17.23 8.38 -23.25
CA LEU A 49 -17.28 6.99 -23.69
C LEU A 49 -18.23 6.11 -22.83
N GLU A 50 -18.78 6.62 -21.72
CA GLU A 50 -19.73 5.86 -20.89
C GLU A 50 -21.15 5.96 -21.46
N GLN A 51 -21.62 4.89 -22.11
CA GLN A 51 -22.96 4.80 -22.70
C GLN A 51 -24.12 4.78 -21.67
N ASN A 52 -23.87 4.43 -20.41
CA ASN A 52 -24.90 4.22 -19.36
C ASN A 52 -24.59 4.96 -18.04
N GLY A 53 -24.60 6.30 -18.07
CA GLY A 53 -24.19 7.18 -16.96
C GLY A 53 -24.95 6.99 -15.63
N TYR A 54 -26.23 6.59 -15.62
CA TYR A 54 -27.00 6.44 -14.38
C TYR A 54 -26.60 5.19 -13.57
N PHE A 55 -26.33 4.08 -14.26
CA PHE A 55 -25.87 2.84 -13.62
C PHE A 55 -24.43 2.97 -13.11
N SER A 56 -23.58 3.73 -13.83
CA SER A 56 -22.21 4.02 -13.38
C SER A 56 -22.19 4.89 -12.13
N GLU A 57 -23.08 5.88 -11.99
CA GLU A 57 -23.15 6.73 -10.80
C GLU A 57 -23.59 5.96 -9.54
N THR A 58 -24.67 5.16 -9.66
CA THR A 58 -25.16 4.37 -8.52
C THR A 58 -24.12 3.36 -8.05
N GLY A 59 -23.44 2.71 -9.00
CA GLY A 59 -22.31 1.81 -8.71
C GLY A 59 -21.14 2.54 -8.04
N ALA A 60 -20.75 3.71 -8.57
CA ALA A 60 -19.66 4.51 -8.02
C ALA A 60 -19.92 4.94 -6.57
N ARG A 61 -21.14 5.39 -6.25
CA ARG A 61 -21.52 5.77 -4.87
C ARG A 61 -21.50 4.57 -3.91
N SER A 62 -21.91 3.39 -4.38
CA SER A 62 -21.86 2.17 -3.57
C SER A 62 -20.41 1.78 -3.23
N ILE A 63 -19.54 1.76 -4.24
CA ILE A 63 -18.10 1.47 -4.06
C ILE A 63 -17.45 2.53 -3.17
N LEU A 64 -17.76 3.81 -3.36
CA LEU A 64 -17.23 4.91 -2.56
C LEU A 64 -17.55 4.72 -1.07
N ARG A 65 -18.81 4.44 -0.74
CA ARG A 65 -19.24 4.19 0.64
C ARG A 65 -18.52 2.99 1.25
N HIS A 66 -18.37 1.90 0.50
CA HIS A 66 -17.65 0.72 0.97
C HIS A 66 -16.16 1.00 1.19
N ALA A 67 -15.51 1.70 0.26
CA ALA A 67 -14.11 2.09 0.34
C ALA A 67 -13.86 3.05 1.52
N LEU A 68 -14.76 4.01 1.76
CA LEU A 68 -14.69 4.89 2.95
C LEU A 68 -14.77 4.08 4.24
N SER A 69 -15.73 3.15 4.35
CA SER A 69 -15.85 2.28 5.54
C SER A 69 -14.56 1.49 5.79
N MET A 70 -13.98 0.91 4.73
CA MET A 70 -12.69 0.21 4.84
C MET A 70 -11.57 1.16 5.27
N LEU A 71 -11.46 2.35 4.66
CA LEU A 71 -10.39 3.29 4.95
C LEU A 71 -10.43 3.77 6.41
N ILE A 72 -11.62 4.15 6.88
CA ILE A 72 -11.86 4.65 8.24
C ILE A 72 -11.49 3.60 9.30
N VAL A 73 -11.64 2.32 8.99
CA VAL A 73 -11.31 1.23 9.93
C VAL A 73 -9.86 0.76 9.78
N MET A 74 -9.44 0.42 8.56
CA MET A 74 -8.15 -0.21 8.32
C MET A 74 -6.98 0.73 8.62
N PHE A 75 -7.12 2.03 8.29
CA PHE A 75 -6.01 2.98 8.44
C PHE A 75 -5.64 3.28 9.90
N PRO A 76 -6.60 3.58 10.81
CA PRO A 76 -6.26 3.73 12.23
C PRO A 76 -5.68 2.45 12.85
N VAL A 77 -6.20 1.28 12.46
CA VAL A 77 -5.68 -0.01 12.95
C VAL A 77 -4.24 -0.23 12.46
N TYR A 78 -3.94 0.07 11.20
CA TYR A 78 -2.58 0.05 10.65
C TYR A 78 -1.62 0.90 11.49
N ILE A 79 -1.99 2.15 11.77
CA ILE A 79 -1.18 3.06 12.59
C ILE A 79 -0.97 2.47 13.98
N GLY A 80 -2.04 2.00 14.64
CA GLY A 80 -1.96 1.41 15.97
C GLY A 80 -1.00 0.22 16.05
N ILE A 81 -1.08 -0.71 15.09
CA ILE A 81 -0.18 -1.87 15.01
C ILE A 81 1.25 -1.43 14.75
N THR A 82 1.48 -0.46 13.85
CA THR A 82 2.81 0.02 13.51
C THR A 82 3.48 0.72 14.69
N LEU A 83 2.74 1.56 15.42
CA LEU A 83 3.22 2.22 16.65
C LEU A 83 3.52 1.21 17.75
N TYR A 84 2.66 0.18 17.90
CA TYR A 84 2.89 -0.91 18.85
C TYR A 84 4.20 -1.66 18.52
N LEU A 85 4.40 -2.03 17.25
CA LEU A 85 5.63 -2.67 16.78
C LEU A 85 6.85 -1.80 17.06
N GLN A 86 6.78 -0.50 16.75
CA GLN A 86 7.88 0.44 16.99
C GLN A 86 8.25 0.52 18.48
N LYS A 87 7.27 0.56 19.38
CA LYS A 87 7.48 0.56 20.84
C LYS A 87 8.10 -0.75 21.35
N VAL A 88 7.77 -1.88 20.75
CA VAL A 88 8.38 -3.18 21.08
C VAL A 88 9.85 -3.20 20.67
N TYR A 89 10.20 -2.60 19.54
CA TYR A 89 11.60 -2.53 19.06
C TYR A 89 12.49 -1.59 19.86
N THR A 90 11.97 -0.47 20.34
CA THR A 90 12.76 0.45 21.17
C THR A 90 13.10 -0.12 22.55
N ARG A 91 12.33 -1.10 23.05
CA ARG A 91 12.58 -1.76 24.33
C ARG A 91 13.49 -2.99 24.28
N ASN A 92 13.67 -3.62 23.12
CA ASN A 92 14.46 -4.85 22.98
C ASN A 92 15.38 -4.76 21.75
N GLU A 93 16.61 -4.28 21.95
CA GLU A 93 17.58 -4.11 20.86
C GLU A 93 17.98 -5.46 20.21
N ALA A 94 17.98 -6.56 20.98
CA ALA A 94 18.27 -7.90 20.45
C ALA A 94 17.19 -8.47 19.51
N LYS A 95 15.97 -7.89 19.50
CA LYS A 95 14.90 -8.23 18.54
C LYS A 95 14.93 -7.36 17.29
N ARG A 96 15.82 -6.37 17.22
CA ARG A 96 16.13 -5.58 16.01
C ARG A 96 16.93 -6.40 14.97
N GLY A 97 17.06 -7.71 15.10
CA GLY A 97 17.69 -8.62 14.11
C GLY A 97 16.76 -9.08 12.95
N LEU A 98 15.74 -8.30 12.64
CA LEU A 98 15.23 -7.87 11.32
C LEU A 98 15.24 -8.77 10.05
N LYS A 99 15.22 -10.11 10.12
CA LYS A 99 14.89 -10.91 8.91
C LYS A 99 13.47 -10.65 8.41
N ILE A 100 12.50 -10.47 9.31
CA ILE A 100 11.07 -10.30 8.96
C ILE A 100 10.76 -8.91 8.40
N ARG A 101 11.25 -7.83 9.02
CA ARG A 101 11.05 -6.46 8.49
C ARG A 101 11.70 -6.32 7.11
N ARG A 102 12.91 -6.88 6.92
CA ARG A 102 13.61 -6.83 5.64
C ARG A 102 12.82 -7.53 4.54
N TRP A 103 12.26 -8.72 4.83
CA TRP A 103 11.41 -9.44 3.89
C TRP A 103 10.14 -8.66 3.53
N LEU A 104 9.46 -8.05 4.51
CA LEU A 104 8.28 -7.23 4.25
C LEU A 104 8.59 -6.00 3.41
N ILE A 105 9.71 -5.31 3.67
CA ILE A 105 10.09 -4.13 2.90
C ILE A 105 10.33 -4.53 1.44
N TYR A 106 11.11 -5.59 1.19
CA TYR A 106 11.34 -6.06 -0.17
C TYR A 106 10.05 -6.53 -0.85
N LEU A 107 9.14 -7.19 -0.12
CA LEU A 107 7.84 -7.58 -0.67
C LEU A 107 6.98 -6.36 -1.04
N THR A 108 6.99 -5.31 -0.22
CA THR A 108 6.32 -4.03 -0.54
C THR A 108 6.93 -3.34 -1.75
N LEU A 109 8.26 -3.26 -1.82
CA LEU A 109 8.95 -2.67 -2.96
C LEU A 109 8.67 -3.45 -4.26
N PHE A 110 8.66 -4.78 -4.17
CA PHE A 110 8.32 -5.66 -5.30
C PHE A 110 6.88 -5.46 -5.78
N ALA A 111 5.91 -5.47 -4.86
CA ALA A 111 4.51 -5.23 -5.19
C ALA A 111 4.30 -3.84 -5.83
N ALA A 112 4.95 -2.81 -5.27
CA ALA A 112 4.89 -1.46 -5.83
C ALA A 112 5.48 -1.39 -7.25
N ALA A 113 6.61 -2.04 -7.50
CA ALA A 113 7.20 -2.11 -8.83
C ALA A 113 6.26 -2.81 -9.84
N LEU A 114 5.64 -3.93 -9.45
CA LEU A 114 4.66 -4.61 -10.29
C LEU A 114 3.45 -3.72 -10.61
N ILE A 115 2.91 -3.01 -9.63
CA ILE A 115 1.80 -2.07 -9.83
C ILE A 115 2.18 -1.00 -10.85
N ILE A 116 3.38 -0.42 -10.75
CA ILE A 116 3.87 0.58 -11.71
C ILE A 116 3.96 -0.02 -13.12
N LEU A 117 4.52 -1.23 -13.26
CA LEU A 117 4.62 -1.92 -14.55
C LEU A 117 3.24 -2.18 -15.18
N PHE A 118 2.30 -2.74 -14.42
CA PHE A 118 0.94 -2.97 -14.92
C PHE A 118 0.22 -1.65 -15.27
N SER A 119 0.50 -0.58 -14.52
CA SER A 119 -0.04 0.75 -14.80
C SER A 119 0.48 1.31 -16.13
N LEU A 120 1.77 1.13 -16.42
CA LEU A 120 2.38 1.53 -17.70
C LEU A 120 1.78 0.75 -18.87
N VAL A 121 1.56 -0.56 -18.70
CA VAL A 121 0.88 -1.39 -19.73
C VAL A 121 -0.55 -0.90 -19.97
N SER A 122 -1.31 -0.60 -18.91
CA SER A 122 -2.68 -0.07 -19.05
C SER A 122 -2.72 1.29 -19.75
N LEU A 123 -1.77 2.18 -19.42
CA LEU A 123 -1.58 3.48 -20.08
C LEU A 123 -1.32 3.30 -21.57
N LEU A 124 -0.40 2.40 -21.95
CA LEU A 124 -0.05 2.19 -23.35
C LEU A 124 -1.24 1.63 -24.14
N ASN A 125 -1.95 0.64 -23.61
CA ASN A 125 -3.12 0.08 -24.28
C ASN A 125 -4.20 1.14 -24.53
N ARG A 126 -4.49 1.99 -23.54
CA ARG A 126 -5.47 3.09 -23.72
C ARG A 126 -4.98 4.18 -24.66
N PHE A 127 -3.68 4.49 -24.65
CA PHE A 127 -3.07 5.40 -25.62
C PHE A 127 -3.24 4.87 -27.04
N MET A 128 -2.97 3.57 -27.26
CA MET A 128 -3.11 2.93 -28.57
C MET A 128 -4.57 2.87 -29.05
N ASN A 129 -5.54 2.73 -28.15
CA ASN A 129 -6.96 2.79 -28.49
C ASN A 129 -7.47 4.23 -28.71
N GLY A 130 -6.67 5.26 -28.45
CA GLY A 130 -7.11 6.67 -28.51
C GLY A 130 -8.06 7.06 -27.35
N GLU A 131 -8.13 6.26 -26.29
CA GLU A 131 -9.06 6.41 -25.16
C GLU A 131 -8.44 7.16 -23.97
N LEU A 132 -7.53 8.11 -24.24
CA LEU A 132 -6.90 8.91 -23.19
C LEU A 132 -7.87 9.98 -22.66
N THR A 133 -8.64 9.60 -21.66
CA THR A 133 -9.57 10.50 -20.98
C THR A 133 -8.90 11.19 -19.78
N LEU A 134 -9.38 12.40 -19.45
CA LEU A 134 -8.96 13.12 -18.23
C LEU A 134 -9.17 12.26 -16.96
N ARG A 135 -10.28 11.50 -16.91
CA ARG A 135 -10.56 10.53 -15.83
C ARG A 135 -9.43 9.52 -15.68
N PHE A 136 -8.97 8.96 -16.79
CA PHE A 136 -7.90 7.98 -16.76
C PHE A 136 -6.58 8.60 -16.28
N ALA A 137 -6.21 9.78 -16.78
CA ALA A 137 -5.00 10.49 -16.36
C ALA A 137 -4.99 10.77 -14.85
N LEU A 138 -6.11 11.22 -14.28
CA LEU A 138 -6.22 11.49 -12.84
C LEU A 138 -6.17 10.22 -11.99
N LYS A 139 -6.79 9.12 -12.45
CA LYS A 139 -6.71 7.81 -11.78
C LYS A 139 -5.29 7.28 -11.80
N LEU A 140 -4.62 7.36 -12.94
CA LEU A 140 -3.22 6.96 -13.07
C LEU A 140 -2.31 7.79 -12.15
N LEU A 141 -2.48 9.11 -12.14
CA LEU A 141 -1.72 10.00 -11.25
C LEU A 141 -1.94 9.63 -9.77
N THR A 142 -3.18 9.35 -9.37
CA THR A 142 -3.52 8.91 -8.02
C THR A 142 -2.79 7.61 -7.67
N LEU A 143 -2.83 6.61 -8.56
CA LEU A 143 -2.16 5.33 -8.33
C LEU A 143 -0.65 5.49 -8.22
N LEU A 144 -0.03 6.27 -9.12
CA LEU A 144 1.39 6.57 -9.08
C LEU A 144 1.77 7.33 -7.79
N PHE A 145 0.93 8.26 -7.34
CA PHE A 145 1.15 8.98 -6.10
C PHE A 145 1.11 8.05 -4.88
N VAL A 146 0.11 7.18 -4.78
CA VAL A 146 -0.05 6.23 -3.65
C VAL A 146 1.09 5.21 -3.65
N THR A 147 1.30 4.52 -4.77
CA THR A 147 2.35 3.51 -4.91
C THR A 147 3.74 4.14 -4.76
N GLY A 148 3.97 5.30 -5.36
CA GLY A 148 5.22 6.05 -5.25
C GLY A 148 5.51 6.53 -3.83
N SER A 149 4.50 6.97 -3.08
CA SER A 149 4.66 7.36 -1.68
C SER A 149 5.05 6.19 -0.79
N ILE A 150 4.38 5.03 -0.96
CA ILE A 150 4.70 3.80 -0.23
C ILE A 150 6.11 3.33 -0.60
N PHE A 151 6.39 3.23 -1.89
CA PHE A 151 7.70 2.83 -2.40
C PHE A 151 8.81 3.75 -1.89
N GLY A 152 8.62 5.06 -1.98
CA GLY A 152 9.58 6.08 -1.55
C GLY A 152 9.85 6.02 -0.04
N TYR A 153 8.80 5.90 0.77
CA TYR A 153 8.92 5.73 2.22
C TYR A 153 9.75 4.49 2.57
N TYR A 154 9.44 3.34 1.98
CA TYR A 154 10.14 2.09 2.27
C TYR A 154 11.55 2.04 1.69
N LEU A 155 11.80 2.67 0.54
CA LEU A 155 13.14 2.81 -0.03
C LEU A 155 14.02 3.70 0.85
N TRP A 156 13.47 4.80 1.37
CA TRP A 156 14.16 5.67 2.32
C TRP A 156 14.48 4.95 3.63
N ASP A 157 13.53 4.16 4.15
CA ASP A 157 13.74 3.33 5.35
C ASP A 157 14.92 2.35 5.18
N VAL A 158 15.04 1.72 4.00
CA VAL A 158 16.18 0.84 3.66
C VAL A 158 17.49 1.63 3.58
N ARG A 159 17.50 2.82 2.97
CA ARG A 159 18.71 3.63 2.80
C ARG A 159 19.21 4.23 4.12
N LYS A 160 18.29 4.64 5.00
CA LYS A 160 18.61 5.30 6.28
C LYS A 160 19.11 4.31 7.33
N HIS A 161 18.64 3.07 7.29
CA HIS A 161 19.10 2.00 8.16
C HIS A 161 20.18 1.15 7.48
N GLN A 162 21.23 1.80 6.92
CA GLN A 162 22.43 1.14 6.36
C GLN A 162 22.74 -0.12 7.16
N ILE A 163 22.46 -1.25 6.53
CA ILE A 163 22.40 -2.56 7.16
C ILE A 163 23.85 -3.03 7.32
N GLU A 164 24.42 -2.81 8.50
CA GLU A 164 25.51 -3.65 9.03
C GLU A 164 24.91 -4.84 9.78
#